data_AF-L0PDM1-F1
#
_entry.id   AF-L0PDM1-F1
#
_cell.length_a   1.000
_cell.length_b   1.000
_cell.length_c   1.000
_cell.angle_alpha   90.00
_cell.angle_beta   90.00
_cell.angle_gamma   90.00
#
_symmetry.space_group_name_H-M   'P 1'
#
loop_
_entity.id
_entity.type
_entity.pdbx_description
1 polymer ?
#
loop_
_entity_poly.entity_id
_entity_poly.type
_entity_poly.pdbx_seq_one_letter_code
_entity_poly.pdbx_strand_id
1 'polypeptide(L)'
;MWAMNNHHSNIVKLLLAHGASLDNIDVSTIEPSAVHSTSDTGNHDWYNEGSVEQFEAHMEECELQRRMDMESSLGIEMDLASFGLEEGLEGGLGIEQGERGLIEDDFVWNKCLPEQMYVFSEDHIPCILDMVITDFEPLRSVDQKVFPADVIFLSIRFAHYYGTNDMLNKLLYGTLERVQGLMKHKSDDMAILAFWISNCTLLLYYVKKDPGLLVAVIDFQLQLTELIHEIYLSFIQESKTRIEKHLDDSIIDYETISAHENVTFENEWRIFRRQKKKDAANSYFLHEKHATPSPLLITILLSSIFFILDVYNVHPVIFKQAISQIFYWLSMELFNRIIMKKACLSRTKAMDIRLNISVIEDWTRVNSYQFENGINTRSSRLEYKSFSMYDCLKNHMAPLIQLLQWLQCITSLNSIQNIETTIGALDLLTSAQLLYVVKNYRLEVDENKIGKEIVRYLSQQVTKNTNARRESLKKIKNKTIDASSTPRSFLNKEKPGCSNLLMDATLMLPFTLPTNIDLLVNYGTKVIEVNKKKQKYFVPVIPSDFMDMLNKKVNNSNNENQQTKTSDNTKSDNEIQNTESTKNKSSETFKDTAS
;
A
#
# COMPACT_ATOMS: atom_id res chain seq x y z
N MET A 1 1.32 -39.63 -25.63
CA MET A 1 1.48 -40.19 -24.27
C MET A 1 2.43 -39.37 -23.42
N TRP A 2 3.77 -39.50 -23.51
CA TRP A 2 4.71 -38.77 -22.62
C TRP A 2 4.50 -37.24 -22.59
N ALA A 3 4.34 -36.61 -23.75
CA ALA A 3 4.11 -35.16 -23.85
C ALA A 3 2.75 -34.71 -23.28
N MET A 4 1.73 -35.58 -23.27
CA MET A 4 0.42 -35.29 -22.66
C MET A 4 0.49 -35.41 -21.14
N ASN A 5 1.13 -36.47 -20.61
CA ASN A 5 1.26 -36.70 -19.17
C ASN A 5 2.10 -35.63 -18.46
N ASN A 6 2.95 -34.90 -19.20
CA ASN A 6 3.78 -33.82 -18.67
C ASN A 6 3.32 -32.42 -19.13
N HIS A 7 2.08 -32.28 -19.59
CA HIS A 7 1.46 -30.99 -19.97
C HIS A 7 2.20 -30.17 -21.06
N HIS A 8 2.94 -30.82 -21.96
CA HIS A 8 3.62 -30.16 -23.07
C HIS A 8 2.73 -30.04 -24.32
N SER A 9 1.75 -29.14 -24.26
CA SER A 9 0.71 -28.94 -25.28
C SER A 9 1.23 -28.56 -26.68
N ASN A 10 2.39 -27.89 -26.79
CA ASN A 10 3.00 -27.57 -28.09
C ASN A 10 3.57 -28.81 -28.80
N ILE A 11 4.16 -29.74 -28.05
CA ILE A 11 4.75 -30.98 -28.60
C ILE A 11 3.63 -31.93 -29.04
N VAL A 12 2.53 -31.96 -28.29
CA VAL A 12 1.34 -32.74 -28.64
C VAL A 12 0.75 -32.27 -29.98
N LYS A 13 0.60 -30.95 -30.18
CA LYS A 13 0.13 -30.39 -31.45
C LYS A 13 1.04 -30.75 -32.63
N LEU A 14 2.36 -30.70 -32.43
CA LEU A 14 3.35 -31.06 -33.45
C LEU A 14 3.25 -32.55 -33.83
N LEU A 15 3.08 -33.43 -32.84
CA LEU A 15 2.97 -34.87 -33.08
C LEU A 15 1.67 -35.25 -33.79
N LEU A 16 0.55 -34.59 -33.46
CA LEU A 16 -0.72 -34.76 -34.17
C LEU A 16 -0.63 -34.28 -35.63
N ALA A 17 0.05 -33.16 -35.87
CA ALA A 17 0.28 -32.65 -37.22
C ALA A 17 1.11 -33.60 -38.10
N HIS A 18 1.91 -34.48 -37.49
CA HIS A 18 2.73 -35.49 -38.17
C HIS A 18 2.15 -36.91 -38.11
N GLY A 19 0.84 -37.03 -37.86
CA GLY A 19 0.11 -38.30 -38.04
C GLY A 19 0.11 -39.25 -36.85
N ALA A 20 0.41 -38.76 -35.63
CA ALA A 20 0.21 -39.56 -34.42
C ALA A 20 -1.30 -39.77 -34.17
N SER A 21 -1.75 -41.03 -34.00
CA SER A 21 -3.15 -41.34 -33.68
C SER A 21 -3.44 -41.17 -32.18
N LEU A 22 -4.70 -40.86 -31.86
CA LEU A 22 -5.20 -40.70 -30.48
C LEU A 22 -5.77 -41.99 -29.88
N ASP A 23 -5.82 -43.07 -30.66
CA ASP A 23 -6.80 -44.15 -30.44
C ASP A 23 -6.37 -45.23 -29.43
N ASN A 24 -5.21 -45.10 -28.79
CA ASN A 24 -4.72 -46.04 -27.76
C ASN A 24 -4.49 -45.32 -26.42
N ILE A 25 -5.55 -44.73 -25.86
CA ILE A 25 -5.54 -44.20 -24.49
C ILE A 25 -6.38 -45.14 -23.61
N ASP A 26 -5.71 -46.04 -22.90
CA ASP A 26 -6.32 -46.75 -21.76
C ASP A 26 -6.50 -45.74 -20.61
N VAL A 27 -7.75 -45.46 -20.26
CA VAL A 27 -8.17 -44.52 -19.20
C VAL A 27 -8.03 -45.15 -17.79
N SER A 28 -7.27 -46.23 -17.65
CA SER A 28 -7.12 -47.00 -16.40
C SER A 28 -5.76 -46.84 -15.71
N THR A 29 -4.91 -45.92 -16.15
CA THR A 29 -3.61 -45.66 -15.50
C THR A 29 -3.46 -44.19 -15.08
N ILE A 30 -4.48 -43.67 -14.40
CA ILE A 30 -4.36 -42.47 -13.57
C ILE A 30 -4.57 -42.94 -12.12
N GLU A 31 -3.57 -43.63 -11.58
CA GLU A 31 -3.37 -43.65 -10.13
C GLU A 31 -2.57 -42.40 -9.75
N PRO A 32 -2.97 -41.70 -8.67
CA PRO A 32 -2.18 -40.58 -8.16
C PRO A 32 -0.86 -41.16 -7.63
N SER A 33 0.22 -40.93 -8.37
CA SER A 33 1.55 -41.33 -7.92
C SER A 33 1.89 -40.55 -6.65
N ALA A 34 1.83 -41.26 -5.54
CA ALA A 34 2.49 -40.91 -4.29
C ALA A 34 3.97 -40.67 -4.60
N VAL A 35 4.40 -39.42 -4.45
CA VAL A 35 5.82 -39.10 -4.40
C VAL A 35 6.27 -39.42 -2.97
N HIS A 36 6.82 -40.62 -2.81
CA HIS A 36 7.78 -40.90 -1.75
C HIS A 36 8.99 -39.98 -1.96
N SER A 37 9.06 -38.89 -1.20
CA SER A 37 10.31 -38.21 -0.89
C SER A 37 11.02 -38.99 0.20
N THR A 38 12.05 -39.74 -0.18
CA THR A 38 13.08 -40.16 0.77
C THR A 38 13.99 -38.98 1.05
N SER A 39 13.69 -38.25 2.12
CA SER A 39 14.70 -37.50 2.88
C SER A 39 14.30 -37.48 4.34
N ASP A 40 15.02 -38.29 5.08
CA ASP A 40 15.02 -38.51 6.51
C ASP A 40 15.34 -37.20 7.26
N THR A 41 14.34 -36.60 7.93
CA THR A 41 14.51 -35.78 9.14
C THR A 41 13.18 -35.81 9.90
N GLY A 42 13.19 -36.47 11.05
CA GLY A 42 12.00 -36.71 11.88
C GLY A 42 11.27 -35.42 12.24
N ASN A 43 9.99 -35.38 11.86
CA ASN A 43 9.03 -34.43 12.38
C ASN A 43 7.89 -35.25 12.98
N HIS A 44 7.75 -35.15 14.31
CA HIS A 44 6.74 -35.87 15.07
C HIS A 44 5.36 -35.32 14.71
N ASP A 45 4.54 -36.16 14.07
CA ASP A 45 3.11 -35.91 13.89
C ASP A 45 2.45 -35.79 15.26
N TRP A 46 1.89 -34.61 15.52
CA TRP A 46 1.26 -34.24 16.79
C TRP A 46 -0.18 -33.78 16.59
N TYR A 47 -0.86 -34.41 15.63
CA TYR A 47 -2.30 -34.29 15.46
C TYR A 47 -3.00 -35.44 16.17
N ASN A 48 -3.74 -35.08 17.21
CA ASN A 48 -4.58 -36.01 17.95
C ASN A 48 -5.83 -36.30 17.08
N GLU A 49 -6.03 -37.56 16.74
CA GLU A 49 -6.93 -38.08 15.69
C GLU A 49 -8.42 -37.73 15.90
N GLY A 50 -8.84 -37.39 17.13
CA GLY A 50 -10.25 -37.11 17.45
C GLY A 50 -10.75 -35.69 17.17
N SER A 51 -9.87 -34.70 16.96
CA SER A 51 -10.28 -33.31 16.69
C SER A 51 -10.09 -32.88 15.24
N VAL A 52 -9.41 -33.69 14.43
CA VAL A 52 -9.11 -33.38 13.02
C VAL A 52 -10.32 -33.64 12.14
N GLU A 53 -11.05 -34.73 12.32
CA GLU A 53 -12.24 -35.03 11.50
C GLU A 53 -13.37 -34.02 11.70
N GLN A 54 -13.62 -33.57 12.94
CA GLN A 54 -14.56 -32.47 13.20
C GLN A 54 -14.09 -31.15 12.62
N PHE A 55 -12.78 -30.91 12.60
CA PHE A 55 -12.20 -29.70 12.06
C PHE A 55 -12.20 -29.69 10.52
N GLU A 56 -11.93 -30.82 9.87
CA GLU A 56 -12.00 -30.99 8.42
C GLU A 56 -13.45 -30.89 7.92
N ALA A 57 -14.39 -31.59 8.55
CA ALA A 57 -15.81 -31.47 8.22
C ALA A 57 -16.33 -30.03 8.40
N HIS A 58 -15.84 -29.33 9.43
CA HIS A 58 -16.18 -27.92 9.65
C HIS A 58 -15.51 -26.99 8.62
N MET A 59 -14.28 -27.28 8.20
CA MET A 59 -13.62 -26.53 7.13
C MET A 59 -14.40 -26.66 5.82
N GLU A 60 -14.88 -27.85 5.50
CA GLU A 60 -15.74 -28.10 4.33
C GLU A 60 -17.08 -27.36 4.44
N GLU A 61 -17.72 -27.36 5.61
CA GLU A 61 -18.98 -26.63 5.84
C GLU A 61 -18.79 -25.11 5.77
N CYS A 62 -17.69 -24.59 6.32
CA CYS A 62 -17.33 -23.18 6.20
C CYS A 62 -16.97 -22.78 4.77
N GLU A 63 -16.28 -23.62 4.01
CA GLU A 63 -16.00 -23.37 2.59
C GLU A 63 -17.28 -23.38 1.77
N LEU A 64 -18.22 -24.29 2.06
CA LEU A 64 -19.53 -24.36 1.44
C LEU A 64 -20.35 -23.09 1.74
N GLN A 65 -20.38 -22.66 3.00
CA GLN A 65 -21.05 -21.43 3.41
C GLN A 65 -20.39 -20.20 2.76
N ARG A 66 -19.05 -20.16 2.68
CA ARG A 66 -18.30 -19.08 2.01
C ARG A 66 -18.63 -18.99 0.52
N ARG A 67 -18.85 -20.13 -0.15
CA ARG A 67 -19.34 -20.17 -1.55
C ARG A 67 -20.77 -19.65 -1.67
N MET A 68 -21.66 -20.03 -0.76
CA MET A 68 -23.05 -19.54 -0.77
C MET A 68 -23.15 -18.04 -0.47
N ASP A 69 -22.35 -17.52 0.46
CA ASP A 69 -22.30 -16.09 0.79
C ASP A 69 -21.68 -15.27 -0.36
N MET A 70 -20.73 -15.85 -1.09
CA MET A 70 -20.18 -15.27 -2.32
C MET A 70 -21.22 -15.23 -3.45
N GLU A 71 -22.08 -16.26 -3.55
CA GLU A 71 -23.19 -16.34 -4.52
C GLU A 71 -24.34 -15.38 -4.16
N SER A 72 -24.57 -15.11 -2.86
CA SER A 72 -25.55 -14.13 -2.38
C SER A 72 -25.07 -12.67 -2.51
N SER A 73 -23.75 -12.42 -2.42
CA SER A 73 -23.14 -11.10 -2.62
C SER A 73 -23.09 -10.64 -4.09
N LEU A 74 -23.41 -11.51 -5.05
CA LEU A 74 -23.60 -11.15 -6.46
C LEU A 74 -24.91 -10.37 -6.71
N GLY A 75 -25.80 -10.28 -5.72
CA GLY A 75 -27.07 -9.55 -5.80
C GLY A 75 -27.02 -8.08 -5.35
N ILE A 76 -25.86 -7.58 -4.89
CA ILE A 76 -25.66 -6.13 -4.70
C ILE A 76 -25.11 -5.60 -6.00
N GLU A 77 -26.03 -5.25 -6.91
CA GLU A 77 -25.77 -4.48 -8.12
C GLU A 77 -25.29 -3.08 -7.70
N MET A 78 -24.01 -3.00 -7.33
CA MET A 78 -23.29 -1.75 -7.16
C MET A 78 -23.20 -1.14 -8.54
N ASP A 79 -23.83 0.01 -8.75
CA ASP A 79 -23.98 0.66 -10.05
C ASP A 79 -22.61 0.99 -10.68
N LEU A 80 -22.08 0.01 -11.43
CA LEU A 80 -20.75 0.02 -12.07
C LEU A 80 -20.67 1.04 -13.20
N ALA A 81 -21.81 1.59 -13.65
CA ALA A 81 -21.88 2.66 -14.63
C ALA A 81 -21.27 3.98 -14.10
N SER A 82 -21.26 4.20 -12.78
CA SER A 82 -20.60 5.38 -12.17
C SER A 82 -19.08 5.22 -12.01
N PHE A 83 -18.52 4.03 -12.23
CA PHE A 83 -17.10 3.73 -12.01
C PHE A 83 -16.30 3.50 -13.30
N GLY A 84 -16.83 3.80 -14.49
CA GLY A 84 -16.05 3.81 -15.74
C GLY A 84 -15.35 2.48 -16.05
N LEU A 85 -15.94 1.35 -15.63
CA LEU A 85 -15.41 0.00 -15.86
C LEU A 85 -15.91 -0.61 -17.17
N GLU A 86 -16.13 0.19 -18.21
CA GLU A 86 -16.39 -0.34 -19.56
C GLU A 86 -15.09 -0.63 -20.33
N GLU A 87 -13.93 -0.09 -19.93
CA GLU A 87 -12.65 -0.36 -20.61
C GLU A 87 -11.83 -1.54 -20.03
N GLY A 88 -12.35 -2.25 -19.03
CA GLY A 88 -11.60 -3.31 -18.33
C GLY A 88 -11.81 -4.74 -18.86
N LEU A 89 -12.80 -4.97 -19.73
CA LEU A 89 -13.18 -6.32 -20.18
C LEU A 89 -13.07 -6.55 -21.69
N GLU A 90 -12.54 -5.60 -22.47
CA GLU A 90 -12.18 -5.84 -23.87
C GLU A 90 -10.77 -6.41 -24.00
N GLY A 91 -10.66 -7.70 -23.66
CA GLY A 91 -9.67 -8.57 -24.25
C GLY A 91 -10.00 -8.82 -25.73
N GLY A 92 -9.61 -7.89 -26.61
CA GLY A 92 -9.34 -8.17 -28.02
C GLY A 92 -10.42 -7.75 -29.03
N LEU A 93 -9.96 -6.90 -29.96
CA LEU A 93 -10.50 -6.56 -31.30
C LEU A 93 -11.33 -5.26 -31.42
N GLY A 94 -10.64 -4.18 -31.83
CA GLY A 94 -11.20 -2.95 -32.45
C GLY A 94 -11.80 -1.97 -31.46
N ILE A 95 -11.42 -0.69 -31.36
CA ILE A 95 -11.60 0.42 -32.31
C ILE A 95 -10.58 1.51 -31.86
N GLU A 96 -9.56 1.89 -32.64
CA GLU A 96 -9.47 2.96 -33.65
C GLU A 96 -9.35 4.42 -33.13
N GLN A 97 -8.39 5.14 -33.74
CA GLN A 97 -8.22 6.61 -33.86
C GLN A 97 -7.39 7.38 -32.81
N GLY A 98 -6.29 7.98 -33.28
CA GLY A 98 -5.47 8.97 -32.58
C GLY A 98 -3.97 8.75 -32.75
N GLU A 99 -3.36 9.36 -33.77
CA GLU A 99 -1.92 9.31 -34.08
C GLU A 99 -1.03 9.66 -32.87
N ARG A 100 -0.27 8.68 -32.34
CA ARG A 100 0.98 8.98 -31.60
C ARG A 100 2.17 8.68 -32.50
N GLY A 101 2.58 9.73 -33.23
CA GLY A 101 3.65 9.75 -34.23
C GLY A 101 5.02 10.14 -33.69
N LEU A 102 5.37 9.79 -32.45
CA LEU A 102 6.76 9.87 -31.96
C LEU A 102 7.11 8.57 -31.23
N ILE A 103 8.13 7.87 -31.72
CA ILE A 103 8.76 6.72 -31.05
C ILE A 103 9.91 7.30 -30.19
N GLU A 104 10.34 6.64 -29.11
CA GLU A 104 11.47 7.13 -28.29
C GLU A 104 12.77 7.31 -29.12
N ASP A 105 12.91 6.61 -30.25
CA ASP A 105 13.99 6.82 -31.22
C ASP A 105 13.96 8.24 -31.85
N ASP A 106 12.81 8.91 -31.83
CA ASP A 106 12.63 10.30 -32.27
C ASP A 106 12.91 11.30 -31.13
N PHE A 107 12.83 10.88 -29.86
CA PHE A 107 13.11 11.76 -28.72
C PHE A 107 14.61 11.87 -28.45
N VAL A 108 15.19 13.04 -28.75
CA VAL A 108 16.63 13.26 -28.68
C VAL A 108 16.99 13.80 -27.31
N TRP A 109 17.52 12.95 -26.43
CA TRP A 109 17.92 13.35 -25.07
C TRP A 109 19.18 14.21 -25.04
N ASN A 110 20.13 13.97 -25.95
CA ASN A 110 21.44 14.64 -25.98
C ASN A 110 21.40 16.08 -26.51
N LYS A 111 20.28 16.51 -27.10
CA LYS A 111 20.12 17.84 -27.68
C LYS A 111 18.67 18.30 -27.54
N CYS A 112 18.47 19.54 -27.12
CA CYS A 112 17.13 20.12 -27.06
C CYS A 112 16.66 20.54 -28.47
N LEU A 113 15.63 19.87 -28.98
CA LEU A 113 14.99 20.20 -30.27
C LEU A 113 13.77 21.11 -30.04
N PRO A 114 13.40 22.00 -30.99
CA PRO A 114 12.22 22.88 -30.88
C PRO A 114 10.91 22.15 -30.58
N GLU A 115 10.74 20.94 -31.11
CA GLU A 115 9.55 20.10 -30.90
C GLU A 115 9.55 19.40 -29.52
N GLN A 116 10.66 19.47 -28.77
CA GLN A 116 10.88 18.79 -27.49
C GLN A 116 11.13 19.78 -26.36
N MET A 117 10.48 20.95 -26.43
CA MET A 117 10.51 21.97 -25.39
C MET A 117 9.18 22.71 -25.34
N TYR A 118 8.79 23.18 -24.16
CA TYR A 118 7.65 24.08 -24.01
C TYR A 118 8.18 25.50 -23.80
N VAL A 119 7.87 26.39 -24.74
CA VAL A 119 8.34 27.78 -24.74
C VAL A 119 7.31 28.65 -24.02
N PHE A 120 7.75 29.39 -23.00
CA PHE A 120 6.91 30.28 -22.21
C PHE A 120 7.69 31.51 -21.71
N SER A 121 6.96 32.54 -21.27
CA SER A 121 7.54 33.71 -20.60
C SER A 121 7.66 33.47 -19.11
N GLU A 122 8.69 34.01 -18.46
CA GLU A 122 8.92 33.86 -17.02
C GLU A 122 7.71 34.29 -16.17
N ASP A 123 6.99 35.33 -16.59
CA ASP A 123 5.76 35.81 -15.93
C ASP A 123 4.62 34.78 -15.91
N HIS A 124 4.67 33.77 -16.77
CA HIS A 124 3.64 32.73 -16.89
C HIS A 124 3.92 31.50 -16.03
N ILE A 125 5.09 31.41 -15.37
CA ILE A 125 5.45 30.29 -14.49
C ILE A 125 4.34 29.98 -13.46
N PRO A 126 3.82 30.97 -12.69
CA PRO A 126 2.78 30.69 -11.71
C PRO A 126 1.52 30.09 -12.35
N CYS A 127 1.04 30.67 -13.45
CA CYS A 127 -0.16 30.21 -14.16
C CYS A 127 -0.01 28.78 -14.70
N ILE A 128 1.15 28.46 -15.28
CA ILE A 128 1.44 27.12 -15.80
C ILE A 128 1.41 26.11 -14.64
N LEU A 129 2.12 26.41 -13.55
CA LEU A 129 2.22 25.50 -12.43
C LEU A 129 0.87 25.36 -11.69
N ASP A 130 0.08 26.42 -11.55
CA ASP A 130 -1.25 26.34 -10.95
C ASP A 130 -2.21 25.53 -11.82
N MET A 131 -2.13 25.65 -13.15
CA MET A 131 -2.94 24.83 -14.06
C MET A 131 -2.57 23.34 -14.04
N VAL A 132 -1.28 23.03 -13.93
CA VAL A 132 -0.75 21.66 -14.06
C VAL A 132 -0.69 20.92 -12.72
N ILE A 133 -0.59 21.66 -11.61
CA ILE A 133 -0.43 21.09 -10.27
C ILE A 133 -1.66 21.36 -9.41
N THR A 134 -2.01 22.62 -9.19
CA THR A 134 -3.01 23.04 -8.19
C THR A 134 -4.45 22.75 -8.65
N ASP A 135 -4.77 23.15 -9.88
CA ASP A 135 -6.11 23.07 -10.48
C ASP A 135 -6.32 21.76 -11.26
N PHE A 136 -5.28 20.92 -11.35
CA PHE A 136 -5.33 19.71 -12.16
C PHE A 136 -6.16 18.63 -11.46
N GLU A 137 -7.19 18.15 -12.14
CA GLU A 137 -7.99 17.02 -11.68
C GLU A 137 -7.45 15.73 -12.30
N PRO A 138 -6.96 14.77 -11.49
CA PRO A 138 -6.40 13.52 -11.99
C PRO A 138 -7.51 12.60 -12.52
N LEU A 139 -7.91 12.84 -13.76
CA LEU A 139 -8.85 12.03 -14.52
C LEU A 139 -8.20 10.69 -14.92
N ARG A 140 -9.03 9.66 -15.15
CA ARG A 140 -8.55 8.28 -15.39
C ARG A 140 -8.00 8.02 -16.79
N SER A 141 -8.06 8.98 -17.71
CA SER A 141 -7.56 8.79 -19.07
C SER A 141 -6.05 8.53 -19.04
N VAL A 142 -5.58 7.58 -19.85
CA VAL A 142 -4.17 7.14 -19.84
C VAL A 142 -3.22 8.29 -20.13
N ASP A 143 -3.66 9.26 -20.94
CA ASP A 143 -2.84 10.35 -21.46
C ASP A 143 -2.67 11.49 -20.46
N GLN A 144 -3.66 11.69 -19.59
CA GLN A 144 -3.61 12.70 -18.55
C GLN A 144 -2.81 12.23 -17.31
N LYS A 145 -2.51 10.93 -17.20
CA LYS A 145 -1.79 10.37 -16.04
C LYS A 145 -0.35 10.87 -15.90
N VAL A 146 0.35 11.02 -17.02
CA VAL A 146 1.77 11.45 -17.07
C VAL A 146 1.93 12.94 -17.38
N PHE A 147 0.81 13.57 -17.74
CA PHE A 147 0.79 14.90 -18.33
C PHE A 147 1.48 15.97 -17.46
N PRO A 148 1.28 16.03 -16.13
CA PRO A 148 2.01 17.01 -15.32
C PRO A 148 3.52 16.84 -15.39
N ALA A 149 4.04 15.62 -15.31
CA ALA A 149 5.47 15.37 -15.42
C ALA A 149 6.02 15.82 -16.79
N ASP A 150 5.27 15.56 -17.88
CA ASP A 150 5.67 15.93 -19.24
C ASP A 150 5.76 17.44 -19.43
N VAL A 151 4.72 18.18 -19.05
CA VAL A 151 4.70 19.65 -19.18
C VAL A 151 5.78 20.29 -18.32
N ILE A 152 5.91 19.86 -17.07
CA ILE A 152 6.93 20.39 -16.15
C ILE A 152 8.33 20.09 -16.72
N PHE A 153 8.59 18.87 -17.18
CA PHE A 153 9.89 18.52 -17.74
C PHE A 153 10.23 19.31 -19.01
N LEU A 154 9.30 19.42 -19.96
CA LEU A 154 9.52 20.17 -21.20
C LEU A 154 9.73 21.68 -20.93
N SER A 155 9.10 22.20 -19.87
CA SER A 155 9.32 23.56 -19.37
C SER A 155 10.71 23.73 -18.74
N ILE A 156 11.13 22.77 -17.91
CA ILE A 156 12.49 22.73 -17.31
C ILE A 156 13.54 22.66 -18.42
N ARG A 157 13.31 21.84 -19.44
CA ARG A 157 14.21 21.67 -20.57
C ARG A 157 14.39 22.97 -21.34
N PHE A 158 13.31 23.69 -21.65
CA PHE A 158 13.38 25.03 -22.24
C PHE A 158 14.18 26.01 -21.37
N ALA A 159 13.81 26.12 -20.08
CA ALA A 159 14.42 27.08 -19.16
C ALA A 159 15.93 26.84 -18.97
N HIS A 160 16.38 25.58 -18.99
CA HIS A 160 17.79 25.24 -18.86
C HIS A 160 18.62 25.56 -20.12
N TYR A 161 18.12 25.22 -21.30
CA TYR A 161 18.90 25.37 -22.54
C TYR A 161 18.80 26.77 -23.17
N TYR A 162 17.68 27.48 -22.97
CA TYR A 162 17.40 28.76 -23.64
C TYR A 162 16.96 29.88 -22.68
N GLY A 163 16.63 29.54 -21.43
CA GLY A 163 16.22 30.50 -20.41
C GLY A 163 17.38 31.04 -19.56
N THR A 164 17.03 31.79 -18.51
CA THR A 164 17.98 32.25 -17.49
C THR A 164 18.02 31.27 -16.32
N ASN A 165 19.12 31.27 -15.57
CA ASN A 165 19.22 30.48 -14.33
C ASN A 165 18.14 30.88 -13.30
N ASP A 166 17.75 32.16 -13.26
CA ASP A 166 16.69 32.63 -12.37
C ASP A 166 15.32 32.06 -12.75
N MET A 167 14.99 32.07 -14.04
CA MET A 167 13.78 31.45 -14.60
C MET A 167 13.73 29.94 -14.29
N LEU A 168 14.85 29.23 -14.49
CA LEU A 168 14.97 27.82 -14.16
C LEU A 168 14.73 27.59 -12.66
N ASN A 169 15.41 28.33 -11.78
CA ASN A 169 15.25 28.17 -10.33
C ASN A 169 13.82 28.48 -9.87
N LYS A 170 13.20 29.55 -10.38
CA LYS A 170 11.79 29.87 -10.08
C LYS A 170 10.84 28.76 -10.49
N LEU A 171 11.06 28.15 -11.65
CA LEU A 171 10.26 27.01 -12.10
C LEU A 171 10.44 25.78 -11.18
N LEU A 172 11.69 25.44 -10.85
CA LEU A 172 12.01 24.27 -10.02
C LEU A 172 11.45 24.40 -8.59
N TYR A 173 11.73 25.53 -7.92
CA TYR A 173 11.22 25.78 -6.57
C TYR A 173 9.69 25.93 -6.57
N GLY A 174 9.13 26.64 -7.54
CA GLY A 174 7.68 26.80 -7.67
C GLY A 174 6.96 25.47 -7.90
N THR A 175 7.59 24.52 -8.60
CA THR A 175 7.07 23.16 -8.79
C THR A 175 7.03 22.42 -7.46
N LEU A 176 8.15 22.38 -6.73
CA LEU A 176 8.24 21.68 -5.44
C LEU A 176 7.26 22.25 -4.42
N GLU A 177 7.18 23.58 -4.30
CA GLU A 177 6.30 24.27 -3.35
C GLU A 177 4.82 23.96 -3.62
N ARG A 178 4.40 23.96 -4.88
CA ARG A 178 3.00 23.66 -5.24
C ARG A 178 2.64 22.21 -5.01
N VAL A 179 3.51 21.27 -5.37
CA VAL A 179 3.26 19.86 -5.07
C VAL A 179 3.20 19.67 -3.55
N GLN A 180 4.17 20.19 -2.79
CA GLN A 180 4.14 20.13 -1.33
C GLN A 180 2.87 20.75 -0.72
N GLY A 181 2.45 21.91 -1.22
CA GLY A 181 1.22 22.59 -0.81
C GLY A 181 -0.02 21.71 -1.06
N LEU A 182 -0.12 21.14 -2.27
CA LEU A 182 -1.20 20.24 -2.64
C LEU A 182 -1.24 19.00 -1.74
N MET A 183 -0.08 18.40 -1.44
CA MET A 183 0.02 17.20 -0.61
C MET A 183 -0.38 17.47 0.85
N LYS A 184 -0.12 18.67 1.37
CA LYS A 184 -0.57 19.08 2.70
C LYS A 184 -2.08 19.28 2.79
N HIS A 185 -2.71 19.74 1.71
CA HIS A 185 -4.15 20.03 1.67
C HIS A 185 -5.01 18.81 1.34
N LYS A 186 -4.50 17.88 0.52
CA LYS A 186 -5.23 16.69 0.06
C LYS A 186 -4.56 15.39 0.54
N SER A 187 -4.09 15.38 1.80
CA SER A 187 -3.36 14.24 2.38
C SER A 187 -4.22 13.00 2.64
N ASP A 188 -5.54 13.14 2.58
CA ASP A 188 -6.55 12.11 2.77
C ASP A 188 -7.00 11.44 1.45
N ASP A 189 -6.63 12.01 0.30
CA ASP A 189 -6.97 11.46 -1.01
C ASP A 189 -5.87 10.54 -1.54
N MET A 190 -6.04 9.23 -1.35
CA MET A 190 -5.11 8.21 -1.85
C MET A 190 -4.90 8.25 -3.36
N ALA A 191 -5.89 8.68 -4.15
CA ALA A 191 -5.77 8.76 -5.60
C ALA A 191 -4.79 9.87 -6.00
N ILE A 192 -4.92 11.04 -5.37
CA ILE A 192 -4.01 12.17 -5.58
C ILE A 192 -2.60 11.85 -5.11
N LEU A 193 -2.45 11.19 -3.95
CA LEU A 193 -1.14 10.75 -3.47
C LEU A 193 -0.47 9.77 -4.44
N ALA A 194 -1.18 8.74 -4.91
CA ALA A 194 -0.63 7.79 -5.88
C ALA A 194 -0.29 8.45 -7.22
N PHE A 195 -1.14 9.36 -7.69
CA PHE A 195 -0.91 10.16 -8.91
C PHE A 195 0.38 10.98 -8.82
N TRP A 196 0.63 11.66 -7.70
CA TRP A 196 1.84 12.46 -7.52
C TRP A 196 3.09 11.64 -7.22
N ILE A 197 2.98 10.48 -6.55
CA ILE A 197 4.11 9.53 -6.46
C ILE A 197 4.56 9.15 -7.88
N SER A 198 3.62 8.82 -8.76
CA SER A 198 3.90 8.43 -10.15
C SER A 198 4.53 9.58 -10.95
N ASN A 199 3.90 10.76 -10.96
CA ASN A 199 4.40 11.93 -11.69
C ASN A 199 5.76 12.43 -11.18
N CYS A 200 5.98 12.48 -9.87
CA CYS A 200 7.28 12.87 -9.32
C CYS A 200 8.38 11.84 -9.63
N THR A 201 8.05 10.53 -9.60
CA THR A 201 9.01 9.48 -9.98
C THR A 201 9.35 9.56 -11.47
N LEU A 202 8.36 9.84 -12.32
CA LEU A 202 8.56 10.02 -13.76
C LEU A 202 9.38 11.29 -14.08
N LEU A 203 9.08 12.41 -13.42
CA LEU A 203 9.83 13.64 -13.55
C LEU A 203 11.30 13.46 -13.12
N LEU A 204 11.53 12.74 -12.02
CA LEU A 204 12.87 12.37 -11.57
C LEU A 204 13.62 11.54 -12.63
N TYR A 205 12.93 10.61 -13.30
CA TYR A 205 13.49 9.87 -14.41
C TYR A 205 13.87 10.77 -15.59
N TYR A 206 12.99 11.67 -16.03
CA TYR A 206 13.28 12.57 -17.15
C TYR A 206 14.49 13.46 -16.90
N VAL A 207 14.56 14.07 -15.71
CA VAL A 207 15.68 14.92 -15.30
C VAL A 207 17.00 14.13 -15.25
N LYS A 208 16.97 12.89 -14.76
CA LYS A 208 18.16 12.03 -14.72
C LYS A 208 18.61 11.56 -16.10
N LYS A 209 17.69 11.49 -17.06
CA LYS A 209 17.95 10.97 -18.41
C LYS A 209 18.50 12.03 -19.35
N ASP A 210 18.13 13.30 -19.19
CA ASP A 210 18.73 14.40 -19.95
C ASP A 210 20.13 14.74 -19.38
N PRO A 211 21.21 14.60 -20.17
CA PRO A 211 22.57 14.74 -19.66
C PRO A 211 22.93 16.17 -19.23
N GLY A 212 22.28 17.21 -19.79
CA GLY A 212 22.49 18.59 -19.36
C GLY A 212 21.85 18.86 -18.01
N LEU A 213 20.61 18.40 -17.83
CA LEU A 213 19.86 18.57 -16.59
C LEU A 213 20.41 17.71 -15.44
N LEU A 214 20.90 16.50 -15.73
CA LEU A 214 21.42 15.58 -14.72
C LEU A 214 22.41 16.23 -13.76
N VAL A 215 23.27 17.13 -14.27
CA VAL A 215 24.29 17.84 -13.47
C VAL A 215 23.79 19.22 -13.02
N ALA A 216 22.94 19.88 -13.81
CA ALA A 216 22.51 21.25 -13.54
C ALA A 216 21.50 21.36 -12.38
N VAL A 217 20.68 20.34 -12.14
CA VAL A 217 19.56 20.41 -11.18
C VAL A 217 19.66 19.37 -10.06
N ILE A 218 20.87 19.12 -9.54
CA ILE A 218 21.12 18.11 -8.48
C ILE A 218 20.31 18.40 -7.21
N ASP A 219 20.25 19.66 -6.77
CA ASP A 219 19.51 20.05 -5.56
C ASP A 219 18.01 19.77 -5.73
N PHE A 220 17.46 20.02 -6.92
CA PHE A 220 16.08 19.68 -7.25
C PHE A 220 15.85 18.16 -7.24
N GLN A 221 16.78 17.35 -7.75
CA GLN A 221 16.66 15.88 -7.71
C GLN A 221 16.61 15.35 -6.26
N LEU A 222 17.40 15.95 -5.36
CA LEU A 222 17.39 15.60 -3.94
C LEU A 222 16.06 15.97 -3.29
N GLN A 223 15.60 17.21 -3.47
CA GLN A 223 14.33 17.67 -2.91
C GLN A 223 13.13 16.92 -3.49
N LEU A 224 13.15 16.58 -4.78
CA LEU A 224 12.13 15.75 -5.41
C LEU A 224 12.12 14.33 -4.84
N THR A 225 13.29 13.77 -4.51
CA THR A 225 13.43 12.47 -3.83
C THR A 225 12.83 12.51 -2.43
N GLU A 226 13.12 13.55 -1.66
CA GLU A 226 12.52 13.77 -0.34
C GLU A 226 11.00 13.92 -0.43
N LEU A 227 10.50 14.68 -1.42
CA LEU A 227 9.09 14.85 -1.67
C LEU A 227 8.39 13.52 -2.01
N ILE A 228 8.97 12.66 -2.87
CA ILE A 228 8.39 11.34 -3.15
C ILE A 228 8.27 10.52 -1.86
N HIS A 229 9.28 10.59 -0.98
CA HIS A 229 9.23 9.90 0.31
C HIS A 229 8.14 10.46 1.24
N GLU A 230 7.97 11.78 1.33
CA GLU A 230 6.89 12.41 2.11
C GLU A 230 5.49 12.01 1.63
N ILE A 231 5.29 11.96 0.30
CA ILE A 231 4.02 11.52 -0.30
C ILE A 231 3.79 10.04 -0.01
N TYR A 232 4.83 9.21 -0.12
CA TYR A 232 4.77 7.80 0.26
C TYR A 232 4.36 7.62 1.72
N LEU A 233 4.95 8.37 2.66
CA LEU A 233 4.59 8.29 4.07
C LEU A 233 3.11 8.68 4.30
N SER A 234 2.64 9.72 3.63
CA SER A 234 1.23 10.14 3.67
C SER A 234 0.30 9.06 3.12
N PHE A 235 0.68 8.42 2.00
CA PHE A 235 -0.09 7.34 1.39
C PHE A 235 -0.22 6.13 2.33
N ILE A 236 0.89 5.75 2.98
CA ILE A 236 0.89 4.66 3.97
C ILE A 236 0.03 5.03 5.17
N GLN A 237 0.11 6.27 5.66
CA GLN A 237 -0.69 6.70 6.80
C GLN A 237 -2.19 6.62 6.51
N GLU A 238 -2.63 7.13 5.36
CA GLU A 238 -4.05 7.07 4.99
C GLU A 238 -4.52 5.61 4.76
N SER A 239 -3.68 4.78 4.12
CA SER A 239 -3.95 3.35 3.95
C SER A 239 -4.18 2.65 5.28
N LYS A 240 -3.32 2.94 6.29
CA LYS A 240 -3.46 2.42 7.65
C LYS A 240 -4.77 2.89 8.28
N THR A 241 -5.03 4.20 8.29
CA THR A 241 -6.23 4.79 8.87
C THR A 241 -7.52 4.24 8.26
N ARG A 242 -7.53 3.96 6.94
CA ARG A 242 -8.69 3.38 6.26
C ARG A 242 -8.95 1.93 6.66
N ILE A 243 -7.92 1.09 6.78
CA ILE A 243 -8.05 -0.31 7.20
C ILE A 243 -8.38 -0.39 8.70
N GLU A 244 -7.75 0.46 9.52
CA GLU A 244 -7.85 0.43 10.98
C GLU A 244 -9.29 0.59 11.49
N LYS A 245 -10.09 1.41 10.80
CA LYS A 245 -11.51 1.68 11.13
C LYS A 245 -12.37 0.42 11.19
N HIS A 246 -12.00 -0.63 10.47
CA HIS A 246 -12.78 -1.87 10.34
C HIS A 246 -12.07 -3.09 10.92
N LEU A 247 -10.85 -2.93 11.45
CA LEU A 247 -10.03 -4.06 11.87
C LEU A 247 -10.63 -4.84 13.05
N ASP A 248 -11.20 -4.12 14.02
CA ASP A 248 -11.85 -4.73 15.18
C ASP A 248 -13.10 -5.50 14.75
N ASP A 249 -14.05 -4.83 14.09
CA ASP A 249 -15.33 -5.42 13.70
C ASP A 249 -15.16 -6.58 12.70
N SER A 250 -14.18 -6.49 11.79
CA SER A 250 -14.01 -7.47 10.70
C SER A 250 -13.08 -8.63 10.98
N ILE A 251 -12.09 -8.47 11.84
CA ILE A 251 -11.11 -9.54 12.11
C ILE A 251 -11.21 -10.04 13.54
N ILE A 252 -11.33 -9.13 14.50
CA ILE A 252 -11.28 -9.49 15.92
C ILE A 252 -12.66 -9.93 16.40
N ASP A 253 -13.70 -9.14 16.19
CA ASP A 253 -15.03 -9.38 16.75
C ASP A 253 -15.91 -10.23 15.84
N TYR A 254 -15.54 -10.40 14.57
CA TYR A 254 -16.21 -11.30 13.64
C TYR A 254 -16.09 -12.77 14.07
N GLU A 255 -17.24 -13.40 14.31
CA GLU A 255 -17.34 -14.82 14.68
C GLU A 255 -17.77 -15.62 13.46
N THR A 256 -16.83 -16.36 12.86
CA THR A 256 -17.08 -17.26 11.72
C THR A 256 -17.95 -18.46 12.10
N ILE A 257 -17.86 -18.91 13.36
CA ILE A 257 -18.44 -20.18 13.79
C ILE A 257 -19.62 -19.92 14.75
N SER A 258 -20.85 -20.03 14.24
CA SER A 258 -22.08 -19.81 15.01
C SER A 258 -22.34 -20.85 16.11
N ALA A 259 -21.58 -21.96 16.17
CA ALA A 259 -21.73 -23.02 17.16
C ALA A 259 -21.23 -22.64 18.58
N HIS A 260 -20.52 -21.52 18.72
CA HIS A 260 -19.88 -21.11 19.98
C HIS A 260 -20.73 -20.25 20.92
N GLU A 261 -22.02 -20.01 20.62
CA GLU A 261 -22.93 -19.35 21.58
C GLU A 261 -23.06 -20.11 22.92
N ASN A 262 -22.55 -21.35 22.97
CA ASN A 262 -22.49 -22.21 24.16
C ASN A 262 -21.09 -22.36 24.80
N VAL A 263 -20.06 -21.61 24.38
CA VAL A 263 -18.75 -21.65 25.08
C VAL A 263 -18.92 -21.05 26.46
N THR A 264 -18.80 -21.90 27.48
CA THR A 264 -18.85 -21.48 28.88
C THR A 264 -17.42 -21.38 29.42
N PHE A 265 -17.15 -20.33 30.19
CA PHE A 265 -15.85 -20.11 30.82
C PHE A 265 -15.90 -20.54 32.28
N GLU A 266 -14.80 -21.10 32.81
CA GLU A 266 -14.74 -21.72 34.13
C GLU A 266 -15.19 -20.79 35.29
N ASN A 267 -15.08 -19.47 35.11
CA ASN A 267 -15.40 -18.46 36.13
C ASN A 267 -16.74 -17.71 35.91
N GLU A 268 -17.61 -18.15 35.00
CA GLU A 268 -18.94 -17.55 34.82
C GLU A 268 -19.97 -18.09 35.82
N TRP A 269 -20.17 -17.37 36.93
CA TRP A 269 -21.19 -17.72 37.93
C TRP A 269 -22.62 -17.50 37.38
N ARG A 270 -23.19 -18.52 36.73
CA ARG A 270 -24.62 -18.56 36.35
C ARG A 270 -25.57 -18.88 37.52
N ILE A 271 -25.11 -18.93 38.77
CA ILE A 271 -25.91 -19.39 39.92
C ILE A 271 -26.98 -18.37 40.37
N PHE A 272 -26.92 -17.10 39.91
CA PHE A 272 -27.89 -16.07 40.34
C PHE A 272 -28.63 -15.30 39.22
N ARG A 273 -28.47 -15.65 37.93
CA ARG A 273 -29.39 -15.15 36.90
C ARG A 273 -30.52 -16.15 36.72
N ARG A 274 -31.66 -15.86 37.36
CA ARG A 274 -32.97 -16.43 37.02
C ARG A 274 -33.12 -16.38 35.50
N GLN A 275 -33.01 -17.53 34.83
CA GLN A 275 -33.44 -17.68 33.45
C GLN A 275 -34.92 -17.29 33.40
N LYS A 276 -35.24 -16.12 32.84
CA LYS A 276 -36.54 -15.97 32.19
C LYS A 276 -36.51 -17.02 31.09
N LYS A 277 -37.30 -18.09 31.23
CA LYS A 277 -37.69 -18.94 30.12
C LYS A 277 -38.20 -18.00 29.02
N LYS A 278 -37.37 -17.75 28.02
CA LYS A 278 -37.87 -17.35 26.70
C LYS A 278 -38.29 -18.66 26.06
N ASP A 279 -39.57 -18.71 25.69
CA ASP A 279 -40.20 -19.88 25.12
C ASP A 279 -39.40 -20.40 23.92
N ALA A 280 -39.03 -21.68 23.99
CA ALA A 280 -38.30 -22.42 22.97
C ALA A 280 -39.09 -22.66 21.66
N ALA A 281 -40.11 -21.83 21.39
CA ALA A 281 -40.99 -21.94 20.23
C ALA A 281 -40.69 -20.92 19.12
N ASN A 282 -39.81 -19.94 19.36
CA ASN A 282 -39.48 -18.89 18.39
C ASN A 282 -38.04 -18.94 17.84
N SER A 283 -37.27 -20.01 18.06
CA SER A 283 -35.88 -20.10 17.55
C SER A 283 -35.76 -20.47 16.06
N TYR A 284 -36.87 -20.55 15.32
CA TYR A 284 -36.85 -20.78 13.87
C TYR A 284 -36.86 -19.48 13.06
N PHE A 285 -36.97 -18.33 13.73
CA PHE A 285 -36.63 -17.06 13.10
C PHE A 285 -35.20 -16.74 13.51
N LEU A 286 -34.25 -17.19 12.67
CA LEU A 286 -32.95 -16.55 12.58
C LEU A 286 -33.23 -15.04 12.51
N HIS A 287 -32.96 -14.31 13.58
CA HIS A 287 -32.70 -12.89 13.40
C HIS A 287 -31.51 -12.86 12.44
N GLU A 288 -31.76 -12.42 11.20
CA GLU A 288 -30.72 -11.92 10.30
C GLU A 288 -29.78 -11.09 11.17
N LYS A 289 -28.63 -11.67 11.53
CA LYS A 289 -27.55 -10.92 12.15
C LYS A 289 -27.17 -9.92 11.08
N HIS A 290 -27.66 -8.68 11.22
CA HIS A 290 -27.36 -7.56 10.34
C HIS A 290 -25.92 -7.66 9.88
N ALA A 291 -25.69 -7.66 8.56
CA ALA A 291 -24.40 -7.87 7.92
C ALA A 291 -23.23 -7.24 8.70
N THR A 292 -22.64 -8.02 9.62
CA THR A 292 -21.47 -7.58 10.36
C THR A 292 -20.33 -7.50 9.35
N PRO A 293 -19.50 -6.45 9.39
CA PRO A 293 -18.48 -6.25 8.38
C PRO A 293 -17.52 -7.44 8.40
N SER A 294 -17.58 -8.29 7.38
CA SER A 294 -16.82 -9.55 7.26
C SER A 294 -15.32 -9.29 7.03
N PRO A 295 -14.42 -10.27 7.27
CA PRO A 295 -13.02 -10.20 6.81
C PRO A 295 -12.87 -9.81 5.33
N LEU A 296 -13.90 -10.08 4.51
CA LEU A 296 -14.00 -9.63 3.13
C LEU A 296 -13.92 -8.11 2.95
N LEU A 297 -14.36 -7.32 3.93
CA LEU A 297 -14.23 -5.86 3.87
C LEU A 297 -12.75 -5.45 3.84
N ILE A 298 -11.91 -6.12 4.63
CA ILE A 298 -10.46 -5.86 4.64
C ILE A 298 -9.84 -6.22 3.28
N THR A 299 -10.25 -7.33 2.66
CA THR A 299 -9.73 -7.71 1.34
C THR A 299 -10.20 -6.75 0.25
N ILE A 300 -11.44 -6.25 0.31
CA ILE A 300 -11.95 -5.20 -0.60
C ILE A 300 -11.15 -3.91 -0.45
N LEU A 301 -10.86 -3.49 0.78
CA LEU A 301 -10.05 -2.30 1.04
C LEU A 301 -8.63 -2.47 0.50
N LEU A 302 -7.98 -3.62 0.73
CA LEU A 302 -6.66 -3.93 0.19
C LEU A 302 -6.67 -3.93 -1.35
N SER A 303 -7.67 -4.57 -1.98
CA SER A 303 -7.87 -4.52 -3.43
C SER A 303 -7.97 -3.07 -3.93
N SER A 304 -8.75 -2.22 -3.25
CA SER A 304 -8.93 -0.82 -3.64
C SER A 304 -7.64 -0.01 -3.57
N ILE A 305 -6.85 -0.18 -2.51
CA ILE A 305 -5.55 0.50 -2.33
C ILE A 305 -4.58 0.06 -3.43
N PHE A 306 -4.49 -1.25 -3.69
CA PHE A 306 -3.56 -1.78 -4.68
C PHE A 306 -3.98 -1.40 -6.11
N PHE A 307 -5.30 -1.39 -6.36
CA PHE A 307 -5.86 -0.90 -7.62
C PHE A 307 -5.51 0.57 -7.85
N ILE A 308 -5.61 1.44 -6.85
CA ILE A 308 -5.23 2.86 -6.97
C ILE A 308 -3.76 2.99 -7.39
N LEU A 309 -2.86 2.27 -6.74
CA LEU A 309 -1.43 2.29 -7.08
C LEU A 309 -1.17 1.80 -8.52
N ASP A 310 -1.91 0.79 -8.98
CA ASP A 310 -1.79 0.24 -10.34
C ASP A 310 -2.36 1.17 -11.41
N VAL A 311 -3.56 1.72 -11.18
CA VAL A 311 -4.25 2.64 -12.10
C VAL A 311 -3.39 3.86 -12.41
N TYR A 312 -2.70 4.41 -11.42
CA TYR A 312 -1.81 5.56 -11.59
C TYR A 312 -0.38 5.18 -12.00
N ASN A 313 -0.12 3.90 -12.31
CA ASN A 313 1.18 3.39 -12.77
C ASN A 313 2.33 3.70 -11.79
N VAL A 314 2.09 3.60 -10.49
CA VAL A 314 3.14 3.79 -9.48
C VAL A 314 4.26 2.78 -9.72
N HIS A 315 5.51 3.26 -9.66
CA HIS A 315 6.66 2.43 -10.01
C HIS A 315 6.70 1.12 -9.19
N PRO A 316 6.96 -0.06 -9.81
CA PRO A 316 6.86 -1.37 -9.14
C PRO A 316 7.68 -1.51 -7.86
N VAL A 317 8.87 -0.89 -7.80
CA VAL A 317 9.72 -0.86 -6.59
C VAL A 317 9.01 -0.17 -5.42
N ILE A 318 8.33 0.97 -5.65
CA ILE A 318 7.59 1.71 -4.61
C ILE A 318 6.32 0.93 -4.25
N PHE A 319 5.62 0.40 -5.26
CA PHE A 319 4.45 -0.44 -5.08
C PHE A 319 4.72 -1.63 -4.14
N LYS A 320 5.77 -2.42 -4.39
CA LYS A 320 6.16 -3.56 -3.56
C LYS A 320 6.44 -3.16 -2.11
N GLN A 321 7.11 -2.04 -1.90
CA GLN A 321 7.40 -1.51 -0.57
C GLN A 321 6.14 -1.04 0.14
N ALA A 322 5.18 -0.44 -0.56
CA ALA A 322 3.90 -0.05 0.01
C ALA A 322 3.12 -1.26 0.53
N ILE A 323 3.03 -2.32 -0.27
CA ILE A 323 2.36 -3.57 0.12
C ILE A 323 3.03 -4.21 1.33
N SER A 324 4.36 -4.34 1.29
CA SER A 324 5.15 -4.89 2.40
C SER A 324 4.92 -4.10 3.69
N GLN A 325 4.90 -2.77 3.62
CA GLN A 325 4.66 -1.91 4.76
C GLN A 325 3.24 -2.03 5.33
N ILE A 326 2.22 -2.15 4.48
CA ILE A 326 0.82 -2.33 4.89
C ILE A 326 0.65 -3.68 5.59
N PHE A 327 1.19 -4.76 5.03
CA PHE A 327 1.12 -6.10 5.65
C PHE A 327 1.89 -6.19 6.97
N TYR A 328 3.07 -5.57 7.03
CA TYR A 328 3.82 -5.47 8.27
C TYR A 328 2.98 -4.78 9.37
N TRP A 329 2.46 -3.58 9.07
CA TRP A 329 1.64 -2.84 10.03
C TRP A 329 0.40 -3.64 10.45
N LEU A 330 -0.32 -4.23 9.50
CA LEU A 330 -1.52 -5.02 9.77
C LEU A 330 -1.25 -6.17 10.75
N SER A 331 -0.15 -6.89 10.53
CA SER A 331 0.28 -8.00 11.41
C SER A 331 0.59 -7.51 12.83
N MET A 332 1.39 -6.45 12.96
CA MET A 332 1.79 -5.93 14.27
C MET A 332 0.62 -5.32 15.03
N GLU A 333 -0.29 -4.63 14.33
CA GLU A 333 -1.48 -4.04 14.92
C GLU A 333 -2.46 -5.11 15.43
N LEU A 334 -2.73 -6.14 14.61
CA LEU A 334 -3.54 -7.28 15.04
C LEU A 334 -2.91 -8.01 16.24
N PHE A 335 -1.61 -8.25 16.21
CA PHE A 335 -0.86 -8.86 17.31
C PHE A 335 -1.06 -8.07 18.61
N ASN A 336 -0.87 -6.75 18.55
CA ASN A 336 -1.01 -5.88 19.71
C ASN A 336 -2.43 -5.87 20.26
N ARG A 337 -3.45 -5.80 19.39
CA ARG A 337 -4.86 -5.82 19.80
C ARG A 337 -5.24 -7.11 20.51
N ILE A 338 -4.79 -8.25 20.00
CA ILE A 338 -5.05 -9.58 20.60
C ILE A 338 -4.42 -9.69 21.98
N ILE A 339 -3.14 -9.29 22.12
CA ILE A 339 -2.45 -9.34 23.42
C ILE A 339 -3.08 -8.38 24.43
N MET A 340 -3.54 -7.20 24.01
CA MET A 340 -4.13 -6.21 24.91
C MET A 340 -5.54 -6.58 25.36
N LYS A 341 -6.35 -7.22 24.51
CA LYS A 341 -7.73 -7.62 24.82
C LYS A 341 -7.77 -9.02 25.44
N LYS A 342 -7.94 -9.10 26.77
CA LYS A 342 -8.10 -10.40 27.47
C LYS A 342 -9.24 -11.27 26.92
N ALA A 343 -10.27 -10.67 26.35
CA ALA A 343 -11.37 -11.39 25.72
C ALA A 343 -10.90 -12.25 24.53
N CYS A 344 -9.82 -11.84 23.84
CA CYS A 344 -9.23 -12.54 22.71
C CYS A 344 -8.32 -13.71 23.12
N LEU A 345 -7.94 -13.80 24.40
CA LEU A 345 -7.00 -14.82 24.90
C LEU A 345 -7.74 -16.11 25.29
N SER A 346 -8.40 -16.75 24.34
CA SER A 346 -9.01 -18.08 24.48
C SER A 346 -8.81 -18.91 23.21
N ARG A 347 -8.99 -20.22 23.30
CA ARG A 347 -8.80 -21.15 22.17
C ARG A 347 -9.80 -20.89 21.06
N THR A 348 -11.09 -20.82 21.37
CA THR A 348 -12.14 -20.52 20.38
C THR A 348 -11.85 -19.21 19.67
N LYS A 349 -11.53 -18.14 20.42
CA LYS A 349 -11.32 -16.83 19.81
C LYS A 349 -10.06 -16.79 18.95
N ALA A 350 -9.00 -17.49 19.35
CA ALA A 350 -7.81 -17.65 18.52
C ALA A 350 -8.09 -18.44 17.23
N MET A 351 -9.02 -19.39 17.27
CA MET A 351 -9.45 -20.14 16.10
C MET A 351 -10.23 -19.26 15.12
N ASP A 352 -11.21 -18.49 15.61
CA ASP A 352 -11.98 -17.55 14.79
C ASP A 352 -11.06 -16.53 14.10
N ILE A 353 -10.15 -15.90 14.85
CA ILE A 353 -9.20 -14.94 14.28
C ILE A 353 -8.29 -15.61 13.24
N ARG A 354 -7.87 -16.86 13.45
CA ARG A 354 -7.06 -17.61 12.47
C ARG A 354 -7.81 -17.86 11.17
N LEU A 355 -9.09 -18.18 11.23
CA LEU A 355 -9.97 -18.33 10.07
C LEU A 355 -10.21 -16.99 9.34
N ASN A 356 -10.39 -15.91 10.10
CA ASN A 356 -10.53 -14.58 9.52
C ASN A 356 -9.24 -14.15 8.78
N ILE A 357 -8.07 -14.46 9.34
CA ILE A 357 -6.78 -14.20 8.70
C ILE A 357 -6.58 -15.08 7.45
N SER A 358 -7.05 -16.33 7.44
CA SER A 358 -6.90 -17.18 6.26
C SER A 358 -7.65 -16.64 5.04
N VAL A 359 -8.74 -15.89 5.23
CA VAL A 359 -9.41 -15.15 4.14
C VAL A 359 -8.45 -14.15 3.48
N ILE A 360 -7.62 -13.45 4.25
CA ILE A 360 -6.61 -12.52 3.74
C ILE A 360 -5.46 -13.30 3.08
N GLU A 361 -5.02 -14.42 3.64
CA GLU A 361 -3.99 -15.29 3.05
C GLU A 361 -4.44 -15.87 1.70
N ASP A 362 -5.68 -16.34 1.60
CA ASP A 362 -6.25 -16.88 0.37
C ASP A 362 -6.45 -15.78 -0.68
N TRP A 363 -6.97 -14.62 -0.26
CA TRP A 363 -7.08 -13.45 -1.13
C TRP A 363 -5.72 -13.04 -1.67
N THR A 364 -4.68 -12.95 -0.83
CA THR A 364 -3.33 -12.63 -1.32
C THR A 364 -2.78 -13.71 -2.24
N ARG A 365 -3.07 -14.99 -2.03
CA ARG A 365 -2.63 -16.07 -2.94
C ARG A 365 -3.24 -15.91 -4.34
N VAL A 366 -4.54 -15.66 -4.43
CA VAL A 366 -5.26 -15.44 -5.71
C VAL A 366 -4.75 -14.18 -6.40
N ASN A 367 -4.63 -13.08 -5.67
CA ASN A 367 -4.17 -11.82 -6.24
C ASN A 367 -2.68 -11.84 -6.56
N SER A 368 -1.84 -12.56 -5.81
CA SER A 368 -0.40 -12.72 -6.13
C SER A 368 -0.20 -13.27 -7.53
N TYR A 369 -1.02 -14.25 -7.94
CA TYR A 369 -0.97 -14.78 -9.30
C TYR A 369 -1.39 -13.75 -10.35
N GLN A 370 -2.44 -12.96 -10.07
CA GLN A 370 -2.86 -11.88 -10.95
C GLN A 370 -1.81 -10.77 -11.04
N PHE A 371 -1.15 -10.41 -9.94
CA PHE A 371 -0.07 -9.44 -9.92
C PHE A 371 1.18 -9.99 -10.59
N GLU A 372 1.59 -11.22 -10.35
CA GLU A 372 2.73 -11.84 -11.03
C GLU A 372 2.48 -11.94 -12.55
N ASN A 373 1.23 -12.15 -12.99
CA ASN A 373 0.86 -12.21 -14.42
C ASN A 373 0.44 -10.88 -15.06
N GLY A 374 0.02 -9.89 -14.27
CA GLY A 374 -0.33 -8.54 -14.71
C GLY A 374 0.89 -7.61 -14.72
N ILE A 375 1.79 -7.77 -13.73
CA ILE A 375 3.15 -7.21 -13.70
C ILE A 375 4.06 -7.95 -14.69
N ASN A 376 3.63 -9.11 -15.22
CA ASN A 376 4.08 -9.61 -16.53
C ASN A 376 3.57 -8.72 -17.69
N THR A 377 3.70 -7.41 -17.58
CA THR A 377 4.64 -6.76 -18.48
C THR A 377 5.93 -7.58 -18.54
N ARG A 378 5.96 -8.49 -19.52
CA ARG A 378 7.08 -8.99 -20.35
C ARG A 378 8.45 -8.30 -20.18
N SER A 379 8.94 -8.21 -18.95
CA SER A 379 10.10 -7.43 -18.57
C SER A 379 10.65 -7.88 -17.21
N SER A 380 10.88 -9.19 -17.03
CA SER A 380 11.95 -9.65 -16.13
C SER A 380 12.25 -11.14 -16.29
N ARG A 381 13.26 -11.44 -17.11
CA ARG A 381 14.13 -12.61 -16.94
C ARG A 381 15.56 -12.15 -16.56
N LEU A 382 15.66 -11.08 -15.79
CA LEU A 382 16.91 -10.67 -15.15
C LEU A 382 16.67 -10.45 -13.66
N GLU A 383 17.14 -11.40 -12.86
CA GLU A 383 17.67 -11.29 -11.50
C GLU A 383 16.90 -10.57 -10.37
N TYR A 384 15.69 -10.04 -10.59
CA TYR A 384 14.80 -9.68 -9.48
C TYR A 384 14.09 -10.96 -9.03
N LYS A 385 14.66 -11.63 -8.02
CA LYS A 385 14.04 -12.71 -7.26
C LYS A 385 12.55 -12.40 -7.07
N SER A 386 11.70 -13.27 -7.60
CA SER A 386 10.24 -13.13 -7.68
C SER A 386 9.65 -12.54 -6.40
N PHE A 387 9.22 -11.28 -6.44
CA PHE A 387 8.44 -10.71 -5.35
C PHE A 387 7.08 -11.40 -5.38
N SER A 388 6.85 -12.30 -4.44
CA SER A 388 5.53 -12.88 -4.22
C SER A 388 4.84 -12.11 -3.09
N MET A 389 3.68 -11.54 -3.38
CA MET A 389 2.87 -10.83 -2.39
C MET A 389 2.42 -11.78 -1.26
N TYR A 390 2.15 -13.04 -1.60
CA TYR A 390 1.83 -14.09 -0.64
C TYR A 390 2.97 -14.38 0.32
N ASP A 391 4.20 -14.56 -0.18
CA ASP A 391 5.38 -14.77 0.69
C ASP A 391 5.62 -13.55 1.58
N CYS A 392 5.41 -12.34 1.03
CA CYS A 392 5.52 -11.11 1.79
C CYS A 392 4.52 -11.06 2.95
N LEU A 393 3.24 -11.38 2.71
CA LEU A 393 2.22 -11.46 3.76
C LEU A 393 2.61 -12.52 4.79
N LYS A 394 2.92 -13.74 4.34
CA LYS A 394 3.24 -14.88 5.20
C LYS A 394 4.39 -14.57 6.16
N ASN A 395 5.46 -13.95 5.64
CA ASN A 395 6.62 -13.58 6.46
C ASN A 395 6.26 -12.54 7.53
N HIS A 396 5.45 -11.53 7.19
CA HIS A 396 5.03 -10.50 8.16
C HIS A 396 4.00 -11.02 9.16
N MET A 397 3.11 -11.93 8.75
CA MET A 397 2.08 -12.54 9.60
C MET A 397 2.62 -13.64 10.52
N ALA A 398 3.84 -14.14 10.30
CA ALA A 398 4.39 -15.26 11.06
C ALA A 398 4.34 -15.08 12.59
N PRO A 399 4.72 -13.92 13.19
CA PRO A 399 4.61 -13.73 14.64
C PRO A 399 3.17 -13.77 15.16
N LEU A 400 2.22 -13.24 14.40
CA LEU A 400 0.79 -13.29 14.71
C LEU A 400 0.25 -14.72 14.65
N ILE A 401 0.63 -15.47 13.62
CA ILE A 401 0.25 -16.89 13.47
C ILE A 401 0.81 -17.71 14.62
N GLN A 402 2.07 -17.50 15.01
CA GLN A 402 2.68 -18.16 16.17
C GLN A 402 1.92 -17.82 17.48
N LEU A 403 1.48 -16.57 17.67
CA LEU A 403 0.68 -16.17 18.84
C LEU A 403 -0.67 -16.92 18.89
N LEU A 404 -1.36 -17.02 17.75
CA LEU A 404 -2.63 -17.73 17.64
C LEU A 404 -2.44 -19.24 17.86
N GLN A 405 -1.38 -19.82 17.30
CA GLN A 405 -1.01 -21.22 17.56
C GLN A 405 -0.75 -21.48 19.04
N TRP A 406 -0.02 -20.57 19.71
CA TRP A 406 0.22 -20.67 21.16
C TRP A 406 -1.08 -20.67 21.96
N LEU A 407 -2.02 -19.78 21.63
CA LEU A 407 -3.34 -19.72 22.28
C LEU A 407 -4.14 -21.01 22.10
N GLN A 408 -4.02 -21.68 20.95
CA GLN A 408 -4.77 -22.91 20.67
C GLN A 408 -4.19 -24.16 21.35
N CYS A 409 -2.88 -24.22 21.57
CA CYS A 409 -2.22 -25.42 22.10
C CYS A 409 -1.86 -25.34 23.59
N ILE A 410 -1.87 -24.16 24.23
CA ILE A 410 -1.38 -23.99 25.60
C ILE A 410 -2.03 -24.93 26.63
N THR A 411 -3.32 -25.24 26.47
CA THR A 411 -4.09 -26.09 27.39
C THR A 411 -3.86 -27.59 27.15
N SER A 412 -3.26 -28.00 26.03
CA SER A 412 -2.90 -29.40 25.77
C SER A 412 -1.48 -29.77 26.21
N LEU A 413 -0.66 -28.77 26.58
CA LEU A 413 0.73 -28.96 26.99
C LEU A 413 0.83 -29.45 28.45
N ASN A 414 0.84 -30.76 28.63
CA ASN A 414 0.85 -31.39 29.96
C ASN A 414 2.26 -31.69 30.53
N SER A 415 3.33 -31.43 29.77
CA SER A 415 4.71 -31.74 30.16
C SER A 415 5.68 -30.60 29.81
N ILE A 416 6.74 -30.43 30.62
CA ILE A 416 7.81 -29.46 30.36
C ILE A 416 8.52 -29.74 29.03
N GLN A 417 8.72 -31.02 28.68
CA GLN A 417 9.35 -31.41 27.41
C GLN A 417 8.51 -30.94 26.20
N ASN A 418 7.19 -31.12 26.28
CA ASN A 418 6.25 -30.68 25.26
C ASN A 418 6.34 -29.16 25.05
N ILE A 419 6.46 -28.41 26.15
CA ILE A 419 6.59 -26.95 26.13
C ILE A 419 7.93 -26.51 25.54
N GLU A 420 9.03 -27.17 25.89
CA GLU A 420 10.34 -26.88 25.31
C GLU A 420 10.35 -27.08 23.80
N THR A 421 9.75 -28.17 23.31
CA THR A 421 9.58 -28.43 21.88
C THR A 421 8.71 -27.36 21.21
N THR A 422 7.56 -27.02 21.79
CA THR A 422 6.66 -26.00 21.23
C THR A 422 7.31 -24.61 21.22
N ILE A 423 8.02 -24.22 22.27
CA ILE A 423 8.75 -22.94 22.32
C ILE A 423 9.88 -22.94 21.29
N GLY A 424 10.54 -24.07 21.05
CA GLY A 424 11.53 -24.22 19.99
C GLY A 424 10.95 -23.99 18.58
N ALA A 425 9.68 -24.38 18.37
CA ALA A 425 8.97 -24.15 17.11
C ALA A 425 8.39 -22.72 16.98
N LEU A 426 8.11 -22.04 18.10
CA LEU A 426 7.57 -20.68 18.16
C LEU A 426 8.68 -19.65 18.44
N ASP A 427 9.66 -19.60 17.55
CA ASP A 427 10.90 -18.84 17.70
C ASP A 427 10.76 -17.30 17.54
N LEU A 428 9.63 -16.82 17.01
CA LEU A 428 9.37 -15.39 16.83
C LEU A 428 8.68 -14.75 18.03
N LEU A 429 8.20 -15.55 19.00
CA LEU A 429 7.59 -15.05 20.22
C LEU A 429 8.60 -14.92 21.36
N THR A 430 8.56 -13.79 22.05
CA THR A 430 9.38 -13.61 23.24
C THR A 430 8.82 -14.39 24.43
N SER A 431 9.70 -14.86 25.32
CA SER A 431 9.26 -15.54 26.55
C SER A 431 8.36 -14.66 27.43
N ALA A 432 8.46 -13.33 27.30
CA ALA A 432 7.60 -12.38 28.00
C ALA A 432 6.17 -12.37 27.45
N GLN A 433 6.02 -12.42 26.12
CA GLN A 433 4.72 -12.57 25.45
C GLN A 433 4.07 -13.90 25.80
N LEU A 434 4.82 -15.01 25.72
CA LEU A 434 4.33 -16.34 26.09
C LEU A 434 3.82 -16.37 27.54
N LEU A 435 4.62 -15.87 28.50
CA LEU A 435 4.24 -15.80 29.91
C LEU A 435 3.01 -14.91 30.15
N TYR A 436 2.90 -13.79 29.43
CA TYR A 436 1.76 -12.90 29.55
C TYR A 436 0.47 -13.59 29.10
N VAL A 437 0.50 -14.29 27.96
CA VAL A 437 -0.64 -15.06 27.47
C VAL A 437 -1.06 -16.10 28.50
N VAL A 438 -0.12 -16.91 28.99
CA VAL A 438 -0.38 -17.95 30.00
C VAL A 438 -1.09 -17.40 31.25
N LYS A 439 -0.68 -16.22 31.71
CA LYS A 439 -1.26 -15.60 32.92
C LYS A 439 -2.65 -15.00 32.72
N ASN A 440 -2.99 -14.61 31.48
CA ASN A 440 -4.23 -13.91 31.17
C ASN A 440 -5.19 -14.74 30.33
N TYR A 441 -4.82 -15.99 30.03
CA TYR A 441 -5.61 -16.94 29.26
C TYR A 441 -6.95 -17.24 29.96
N ARG A 442 -8.03 -17.27 29.16
CA ARG A 442 -9.38 -17.59 29.61
C ARG A 442 -9.67 -19.06 29.31
N LEU A 443 -9.66 -19.88 30.35
CA LEU A 443 -9.99 -21.31 30.25
C LEU A 443 -11.45 -21.51 29.87
N GLU A 444 -11.66 -22.28 28.82
CA GLU A 444 -12.95 -22.81 28.39
C GLU A 444 -13.26 -24.09 29.18
N VAL A 445 -14.55 -24.42 29.38
CA VAL A 445 -14.97 -25.50 30.31
C VAL A 445 -14.44 -26.89 29.93
N ASP A 446 -14.14 -27.13 28.65
CA ASP A 446 -13.60 -28.40 28.14
C ASP A 446 -12.06 -28.45 28.09
N GLU A 447 -11.36 -27.51 28.73
CA GLU A 447 -9.90 -27.40 28.69
C GLU A 447 -9.21 -27.87 29.98
N ASN A 448 -7.99 -28.43 29.83
CA ASN A 448 -7.16 -28.73 30.98
C ASN A 448 -6.63 -27.44 31.61
N LYS A 449 -6.52 -27.45 32.94
CA LYS A 449 -5.88 -26.35 33.67
C LYS A 449 -4.41 -26.27 33.33
N ILE A 450 -3.94 -25.05 33.10
CA ILE A 450 -2.52 -24.80 32.88
C ILE A 450 -1.74 -25.11 34.16
N GLY A 451 -0.78 -26.04 34.07
CA GLY A 451 0.05 -26.46 35.19
C GLY A 451 0.90 -25.32 35.77
N LYS A 452 0.98 -25.23 37.11
CA LYS A 452 1.80 -24.20 37.79
C LYS A 452 3.29 -24.30 37.45
N GLU A 453 3.75 -25.49 37.06
CA GLU A 453 5.12 -25.75 36.62
C GLU A 453 5.45 -25.01 35.32
N ILE A 454 4.50 -24.92 34.40
CA ILE A 454 4.61 -24.21 33.11
C ILE A 454 4.84 -22.71 33.35
N VAL A 455 4.02 -22.14 34.22
CA VAL A 455 4.13 -20.72 34.63
C VAL A 455 5.49 -20.46 35.28
N ARG A 456 5.97 -21.39 36.13
CA ARG A 456 7.26 -21.28 36.81
C ARG A 456 8.42 -21.36 35.82
N TYR A 457 8.38 -22.30 34.88
CA TYR A 457 9.39 -22.47 33.83
C TYR A 457 9.51 -21.21 32.96
N LEU A 458 8.39 -20.70 32.45
CA LEU A 458 8.36 -19.47 31.64
C LEU A 458 8.81 -18.24 32.44
N SER A 459 8.44 -18.14 33.72
CA SER A 459 8.90 -17.05 34.60
C SER A 459 10.41 -17.07 34.81
N GLN A 460 11.01 -18.27 34.92
CA GLN A 460 12.45 -18.43 35.01
C GLN A 460 13.14 -18.02 33.70
N GLN A 461 12.59 -18.41 32.54
CA GLN A 461 13.13 -18.02 31.23
C GLN A 461 13.12 -16.50 31.02
N VAL A 462 12.02 -15.82 31.37
CA VAL A 462 11.94 -14.35 31.31
C VAL A 462 12.99 -13.70 32.22
N THR A 463 13.19 -14.22 33.43
CA THR A 463 14.18 -13.70 34.38
C THR A 463 15.61 -13.90 33.86
N LYS A 464 15.91 -15.07 33.26
CA LYS A 464 17.21 -15.33 32.62
C LYS A 464 17.47 -14.36 31.47
N ASN A 465 16.51 -14.20 30.56
CA ASN A 465 16.64 -13.34 29.38
C ASN A 465 16.78 -11.85 29.76
N THR A 466 16.03 -11.39 30.77
CA THR A 466 16.12 -10.01 31.27
C THR A 466 17.46 -9.73 31.96
N ASN A 467 18.00 -10.68 32.73
CA ASN A 467 19.32 -10.56 33.34
C ASN A 467 20.44 -10.55 32.29
N ALA A 468 20.39 -11.46 31.31
CA ALA A 468 21.35 -11.49 30.20
C ALA A 468 21.35 -10.18 29.40
N ARG A 469 20.17 -9.61 29.12
CA ARG A 469 20.04 -8.30 28.45
C ARG A 469 20.59 -7.15 29.30
N ARG A 470 20.43 -7.19 30.62
CA ARG A 470 21.04 -6.18 31.52
C ARG A 470 22.56 -6.26 31.53
N GLU A 471 23.12 -7.48 31.53
CA GLU A 471 24.56 -7.69 31.49
C GLU A 471 25.19 -7.24 30.16
N SER A 472 24.53 -7.51 29.02
CA SER A 472 25.00 -7.04 27.72
C SER A 472 24.98 -5.51 27.62
N LEU A 473 23.92 -4.86 28.11
CA LEU A 473 23.83 -3.39 28.17
C LEU A 473 24.90 -2.76 29.07
N LYS A 474 25.26 -3.41 30.19
CA LYS A 474 26.37 -2.99 31.05
C LYS A 474 27.72 -3.12 30.33
N LYS A 475 27.95 -4.21 29.58
CA LYS A 475 29.17 -4.39 28.77
C LYS A 475 29.30 -3.33 27.66
N ILE A 476 28.19 -2.95 27.02
CA ILE A 476 28.18 -1.90 25.98
C ILE A 476 28.50 -0.52 26.59
N LYS A 477 27.88 -0.17 27.72
CA LYS A 477 28.17 1.09 28.42
C LYS A 477 29.60 1.17 28.94
N ASN A 478 30.19 0.06 29.35
CA ASN A 478 31.57 0.03 29.80
C ASN A 478 32.57 0.11 28.62
N LYS A 479 32.17 -0.24 27.39
CA LYS A 479 32.98 -0.08 26.18
C LYS A 479 32.94 1.34 25.59
N THR A 480 31.90 2.13 25.87
CA THR A 480 31.72 3.49 25.31
C THR A 480 32.31 4.60 26.18
N ILE A 481 33.02 4.29 27.26
CA ILE A 481 33.71 5.29 28.09
C ILE A 481 35.06 5.75 27.48
N ASP A 482 35.60 5.01 26.50
CA ASP A 482 36.93 5.30 25.92
C ASP A 482 36.93 5.90 24.49
N ALA A 483 35.80 6.38 23.97
CA ALA A 483 35.78 7.05 22.65
C ALA A 483 34.81 8.23 22.60
N SER A 484 35.34 9.43 22.73
CA SER A 484 34.65 10.68 22.46
C SER A 484 34.72 11.05 20.97
N SER A 485 33.70 10.71 20.18
CA SER A 485 33.23 11.51 19.02
C SER A 485 32.05 10.83 18.29
N THR A 486 30.90 11.51 18.31
CA THR A 486 29.76 11.47 17.33
C THR A 486 28.80 10.26 17.34
N PRO A 487 27.57 10.40 16.80
CA PRO A 487 26.43 11.16 17.34
C PRO A 487 25.37 10.28 18.01
N ARG A 488 24.65 10.86 18.98
CA ARG A 488 23.50 10.27 19.67
C ARG A 488 22.28 10.16 18.74
N SER A 489 22.04 8.99 18.20
CA SER A 489 20.70 8.49 17.89
C SER A 489 20.63 7.03 18.36
N PHE A 490 19.44 6.53 18.71
CA PHE A 490 19.16 5.17 19.21
C PHE A 490 19.36 4.89 20.71
N LEU A 491 19.01 5.82 21.60
CA LEU A 491 18.64 5.46 22.97
C LEU A 491 17.34 6.16 23.36
N ASN A 492 16.22 5.64 22.84
CA ASN A 492 14.95 5.78 23.52
C ASN A 492 15.10 5.20 24.93
N LYS A 493 15.09 6.08 25.93
CA LYS A 493 14.88 5.72 27.34
C LYS A 493 13.43 5.26 27.50
N GLU A 494 13.12 4.04 27.11
CA GLU A 494 11.82 3.45 27.39
C GLU A 494 11.78 2.82 28.78
N LYS A 495 10.68 3.10 29.49
CA LYS A 495 10.43 2.59 30.85
C LYS A 495 10.37 1.05 30.84
N PRO A 496 11.01 0.37 31.81
CA PRO A 496 11.20 -1.09 31.81
C PRO A 496 9.97 -1.87 32.29
N GLY A 497 8.80 -1.60 31.70
CA GLY A 497 7.53 -2.26 32.05
C GLY A 497 6.72 -2.78 30.86
N CYS A 498 6.79 -2.13 29.70
CA CYS A 498 5.88 -2.41 28.58
C CYS A 498 6.56 -2.73 27.23
N SER A 499 7.86 -2.43 27.05
CA SER A 499 8.53 -2.45 25.73
C SER A 499 8.90 -3.85 25.20
N ASN A 500 8.58 -4.94 25.91
CA ASN A 500 8.89 -6.31 25.48
C ASN A 500 7.64 -7.15 25.17
N LEU A 501 6.45 -6.57 25.32
CA LEU A 501 5.19 -7.30 25.13
C LEU A 501 4.57 -6.99 23.77
N LEU A 502 4.50 -5.71 23.42
CA LEU A 502 3.92 -5.26 22.16
C LEU A 502 4.96 -5.26 21.04
N MET A 503 4.50 -5.47 19.83
CA MET A 503 5.28 -5.29 18.62
C MET A 503 5.25 -3.82 18.19
N ASP A 504 6.30 -3.37 17.53
CA ASP A 504 6.40 -1.98 17.06
C ASP A 504 5.60 -1.79 15.76
N ALA A 505 4.30 -1.50 15.88
CA ALA A 505 3.46 -1.17 14.72
C ALA A 505 3.82 0.19 14.07
N THR A 506 4.62 1.02 14.75
CA THR A 506 5.04 2.34 14.23
C THR A 506 6.28 2.27 13.37
N LEU A 507 6.97 1.12 13.35
CA LEU A 507 8.15 0.91 12.51
C LEU A 507 7.80 1.08 11.02
N MET A 508 8.56 1.96 10.37
CA MET A 508 8.61 2.04 8.92
C MET A 508 9.79 1.21 8.41
N LEU A 509 9.48 0.30 7.49
CA LEU A 509 10.47 -0.47 6.75
C LEU A 509 11.36 0.48 5.93
N PRO A 510 12.61 0.12 5.64
CA PRO A 510 13.50 0.94 4.84
C PRO A 510 12.88 1.26 3.48
N PHE A 511 12.71 2.54 3.19
CA PHE A 511 12.24 3.01 1.90
C PHE A 511 13.41 3.29 0.95
N THR A 512 13.36 2.75 -0.25
CA THR A 512 14.33 3.00 -1.30
C THR A 512 13.62 3.38 -2.60
N LEU A 513 14.07 4.46 -3.22
CA LEU A 513 13.61 4.80 -4.56
C LEU A 513 14.16 3.83 -5.61
N PRO A 514 13.47 3.71 -6.76
CA PRO A 514 13.97 2.92 -7.88
C PRO A 514 15.36 3.40 -8.32
N THR A 515 16.25 2.46 -8.59
CA THR A 515 17.58 2.77 -9.14
C THR A 515 17.44 3.29 -10.58
N ASN A 516 18.50 3.90 -11.11
CA ASN A 516 18.50 4.34 -12.51
C ASN A 516 18.23 3.17 -13.47
N ILE A 517 18.68 1.95 -13.12
CA ILE A 517 18.40 0.74 -13.90
C ILE A 517 16.92 0.38 -13.83
N ASP A 518 16.32 0.41 -12.64
CA ASP A 518 14.88 0.15 -12.46
C ASP A 518 14.02 1.14 -13.26
N LEU A 519 14.36 2.43 -13.18
CA LEU A 519 13.69 3.50 -13.94
C LEU A 519 13.83 3.29 -15.44
N LEU A 520 15.02 2.89 -15.92
CA LEU A 520 15.25 2.59 -17.34
C LEU A 520 14.52 1.33 -17.81
N VAL A 521 14.38 0.32 -16.96
CA VAL A 521 13.62 -0.90 -17.29
C VAL A 521 12.12 -0.60 -17.35
N ASN A 522 11.62 0.26 -16.46
CA ASN A 522 10.18 0.56 -16.38
C ASN A 522 9.74 1.64 -17.38
N TYR A 523 10.56 2.66 -17.62
CA TYR A 523 10.23 3.83 -18.45
C TYR A 523 11.10 3.97 -19.72
N GLY A 524 12.13 3.14 -19.91
CA GLY A 524 13.07 3.26 -21.04
C GLY A 524 12.93 2.13 -22.07
N THR A 525 13.47 2.36 -23.27
CA THR A 525 13.33 1.45 -24.43
C THR A 525 14.45 0.42 -24.62
N LYS A 526 15.66 0.68 -24.14
CA LYS A 526 16.86 -0.02 -24.64
C LYS A 526 17.13 -1.41 -24.07
N VAL A 527 16.40 -1.85 -23.05
CA VAL A 527 16.72 -3.10 -22.35
C VAL A 527 15.85 -4.27 -22.81
N ILE A 528 14.63 -4.06 -23.35
CA ILE A 528 13.66 -5.14 -23.55
C ILE A 528 12.77 -4.89 -24.80
N GLU A 529 12.99 -5.66 -25.88
CA GLU A 529 12.28 -5.57 -27.18
C GLU A 529 10.76 -5.86 -27.12
N VAL A 530 10.24 -6.35 -26.00
CA VAL A 530 8.95 -7.06 -25.96
C VAL A 530 7.73 -6.16 -25.70
N ASN A 531 7.89 -4.86 -25.44
CA ASN A 531 6.77 -3.98 -25.02
C ASN A 531 6.58 -2.67 -25.84
N LYS A 532 6.62 -2.75 -27.18
CA LYS A 532 6.42 -1.61 -28.11
C LYS A 532 5.19 -0.73 -27.90
N LYS A 533 4.17 -1.23 -27.21
CA LYS A 533 2.95 -0.47 -26.88
C LYS A 533 3.08 0.35 -25.59
N LYS A 534 3.76 -0.16 -24.54
CA LYS A 534 4.03 0.64 -23.33
C LYS A 534 5.07 1.74 -23.57
N GLN A 535 5.91 1.55 -24.60
CA GLN A 535 7.00 2.44 -25.03
C GLN A 535 6.56 3.83 -25.52
N LYS A 536 5.29 4.03 -25.89
CA LYS A 536 4.79 5.33 -26.38
C LYS A 536 4.21 6.23 -25.28
N TYR A 537 4.00 5.70 -24.07
CA TYR A 537 3.28 6.44 -23.02
C TYR A 537 4.17 7.31 -22.14
N PHE A 538 5.48 7.02 -22.03
CA PHE A 538 6.41 7.75 -21.16
C PHE A 538 7.42 8.61 -21.95
N VAL A 539 7.07 8.96 -23.19
CA VAL A 539 7.83 9.95 -23.96
C VAL A 539 7.21 11.31 -23.67
N PRO A 540 7.99 12.32 -23.23
CA PRO A 540 7.43 13.63 -22.89
C PRO A 540 6.77 14.29 -24.09
N VAL A 541 5.45 14.49 -24.04
CA VAL A 541 4.68 15.15 -25.11
C VAL A 541 3.55 15.99 -24.50
N ILE A 542 3.27 17.16 -25.08
CA ILE A 542 2.11 17.97 -24.72
C ILE A 542 1.04 17.81 -25.80
N PRO A 543 -0.16 17.26 -25.49
CA PRO A 543 -1.25 17.18 -26.45
C PRO A 543 -1.72 18.57 -26.93
N SER A 544 -2.15 18.67 -28.19
CA SER A 544 -2.60 19.91 -28.83
C SER A 544 -3.74 20.58 -28.06
N ASP A 545 -4.71 19.80 -27.58
CA ASP A 545 -5.89 20.32 -26.89
C ASP A 545 -5.51 21.04 -25.59
N PHE A 546 -4.48 20.53 -24.91
CA PHE A 546 -3.93 21.12 -23.71
C PHE A 546 -3.07 22.35 -23.99
N MET A 547 -2.33 22.36 -25.11
CA MET A 547 -1.64 23.57 -25.57
C MET A 547 -2.63 24.72 -25.78
N ASP A 548 -3.79 24.44 -26.36
CA ASP A 548 -4.84 25.44 -26.56
C ASP A 548 -5.43 25.92 -25.23
N MET A 549 -5.64 25.03 -24.26
CA MET A 549 -6.09 25.41 -22.93
C MET A 549 -5.07 26.27 -22.18
N LEU A 550 -3.78 25.89 -22.22
CA LEU A 550 -2.69 26.65 -21.64
C LEU A 550 -2.61 28.05 -22.26
N ASN A 551 -2.63 28.13 -23.59
CA ASN A 551 -2.60 29.40 -24.32
C ASN A 551 -3.81 30.29 -23.98
N LYS A 552 -5.01 29.71 -23.87
CA LYS A 552 -6.22 30.46 -23.46
C LYS A 552 -6.10 30.99 -22.03
N LYS A 553 -5.62 30.18 -21.07
CA LYS A 553 -5.48 30.59 -19.67
C LYS A 553 -4.39 31.64 -19.48
N VAL A 554 -3.28 31.52 -20.21
CA VAL A 554 -2.20 32.52 -20.28
C VAL A 554 -2.68 33.83 -20.91
N ASN A 555 -3.47 33.77 -21.98
CA ASN A 555 -4.03 34.98 -22.61
C ASN A 555 -5.09 35.67 -21.73
N ASN A 556 -5.90 34.90 -21.00
CA ASN A 556 -6.88 35.46 -20.06
C ASN A 556 -6.21 36.14 -18.87
N SER A 557 -5.14 35.56 -18.31
CA SER A 557 -4.37 36.20 -17.24
C SER A 557 -3.64 37.48 -17.73
N ASN A 558 -3.22 37.53 -19.00
CA ASN A 558 -2.75 38.77 -19.62
C ASN A 558 -3.85 39.83 -19.73
N ASN A 559 -5.08 39.44 -20.05
CA ASN A 559 -6.22 40.35 -20.14
C ASN A 559 -6.66 40.88 -18.76
N GLU A 560 -6.63 40.04 -17.72
CA GLU A 560 -6.90 40.46 -16.33
C GLU A 560 -5.81 41.40 -15.79
N ASN A 561 -4.54 41.13 -16.12
CA ASN A 561 -3.42 42.02 -15.79
C ASN A 561 -3.43 43.34 -16.60
N GLN A 562 -4.02 43.36 -17.80
CA GLN A 562 -4.24 44.59 -18.58
C GLN A 562 -5.47 45.38 -18.10
N GLN A 563 -6.54 44.71 -17.66
CA GLN A 563 -7.72 45.35 -17.07
C GLN A 563 -7.42 45.97 -15.70
N THR A 564 -6.59 45.33 -14.88
CA THR A 564 -6.11 45.92 -13.61
C THR A 564 -5.19 47.12 -13.86
N LYS A 565 -4.28 47.07 -14.85
CA LYS A 565 -3.45 48.22 -15.24
C LYS A 565 -4.24 49.38 -15.87
N THR A 566 -5.31 49.10 -16.61
CA THR A 566 -6.19 50.16 -17.17
C THR A 566 -7.16 50.75 -16.14
N SER A 567 -7.56 49.98 -15.12
CA SER A 567 -8.34 50.50 -13.99
C SER A 567 -7.50 51.32 -13.00
N ASP A 568 -6.19 51.07 -12.90
CA ASP A 568 -5.28 51.94 -12.16
C ASP A 568 -4.89 53.22 -12.94
N ASN A 569 -4.74 53.15 -14.27
CA ASN A 569 -4.54 54.37 -15.09
C ASN A 569 -5.77 55.28 -15.16
N THR A 570 -7.00 54.73 -15.06
CA THR A 570 -8.22 55.55 -14.97
C THR A 570 -8.47 56.11 -13.57
N LYS A 571 -7.79 55.59 -12.53
CA LYS A 571 -7.73 56.24 -11.21
C LYS A 571 -6.70 57.37 -11.18
N SER A 572 -5.55 57.22 -11.83
CA SER A 572 -4.55 58.29 -11.91
C SER A 572 -5.02 59.47 -12.75
N ASP A 573 -5.78 59.25 -13.82
CA ASP A 573 -6.30 60.34 -14.65
C ASP A 573 -7.47 61.10 -13.98
N ASN A 574 -8.23 60.45 -13.09
CA ASN A 574 -9.27 61.09 -12.29
C ASN A 574 -8.73 61.87 -11.06
N GLU A 575 -7.50 61.59 -10.61
CA GLU A 575 -6.82 62.38 -9.57
C GLU A 575 -6.12 63.63 -10.13
N ILE A 576 -5.76 63.64 -11.43
CA ILE A 576 -5.17 64.81 -12.08
C ILE A 576 -6.24 65.86 -12.44
N GLN A 577 -7.48 65.47 -12.77
CA GLN A 577 -8.56 66.44 -13.02
C GLN A 577 -9.19 67.04 -11.75
N ASN A 578 -9.05 66.41 -10.57
CA ASN A 578 -9.54 66.95 -9.30
C ASN A 578 -8.56 67.88 -8.57
N THR A 579 -7.32 67.99 -9.05
CA THR A 579 -6.29 68.86 -8.45
C THR A 579 -6.14 70.23 -9.14
N GLU A 580 -6.75 70.44 -10.32
CA GLU A 580 -6.82 71.76 -10.97
C GLU A 580 -8.05 72.59 -10.56
N SER A 581 -9.12 71.98 -10.02
CA SER A 581 -10.33 72.70 -9.58
C SER A 581 -10.26 73.25 -8.15
N THR A 582 -9.24 72.87 -7.37
CA THR A 582 -9.08 73.26 -5.96
C THR A 582 -8.02 74.34 -5.70
N LYS A 583 -7.34 74.85 -6.75
CA LYS A 583 -6.33 75.92 -6.62
C LYS A 583 -6.82 77.36 -6.82
N ASN A 584 -8.11 77.59 -7.09
CA ASN A 584 -8.69 78.91 -7.34
C ASN A 584 -9.63 79.45 -6.22
N LYS A 585 -9.55 78.94 -4.98
CA LYS A 585 -10.45 79.35 -3.88
C LYS A 585 -9.82 79.60 -2.50
N SER A 586 -8.52 79.90 -2.45
CA SER A 586 -7.81 80.19 -1.18
C SER A 586 -6.89 81.42 -1.26
N SER A 587 -7.36 82.50 -1.91
CA SER A 587 -6.68 83.80 -1.91
C SER A 587 -7.67 84.95 -1.90
N GLU A 588 -8.49 85.07 -0.84
CA GLU A 588 -9.12 86.34 -0.47
C GLU A 588 -9.84 86.18 0.87
N THR A 589 -9.35 86.90 1.90
CA THR A 589 -9.99 87.33 3.16
C THR A 589 -9.10 87.08 4.38
N PHE A 590 -8.12 87.96 4.60
CA PHE A 590 -7.73 88.45 5.94
C PHE A 590 -6.74 89.61 5.78
N LYS A 591 -7.28 90.81 5.62
CA LYS A 591 -6.69 92.10 6.00
C LYS A 591 -7.80 93.14 5.82
N ASP A 592 -8.40 93.58 6.92
CA ASP A 592 -8.41 95.00 7.26
C ASP A 592 -9.11 95.22 8.62
N THR A 593 -8.42 95.96 9.46
CA THR A 593 -8.90 96.58 10.71
C THR A 593 -8.81 98.08 10.54
N ALA A 594 -9.68 98.80 11.26
CA ALA A 594 -9.67 100.25 11.55
C ALA A 594 -10.46 101.17 10.60
N SER A 595 -11.70 101.50 10.98
CA SER A 595 -12.06 102.77 11.67
C SER A 595 -13.55 102.82 11.96
#